data_AF-A0A967XIL7-F1
#
_entry.id   AF-A0A967XIL7-F1
#
_cell.length_a   1.000
_cell.length_b   1.000
_cell.length_c   1.000
_cell.angle_alpha   90.00
_cell.angle_beta   90.00
_cell.angle_gamma   90.00
#
_symmetry.space_group_name_H-M   'P 1'
#
loop_
_entity.id
_entity.type
_entity.pdbx_description
1 polymer ?
#
loop_
_entity_poly.entity_id
_entity_poly.type
_entity_poly.pdbx_seq_one_letter_code
_entity_poly.pdbx_strand_id
1 'polypeptide(L)' 'MRPRDKEAAMAAFREGSTDVLVATTVIEVGIDVPNATVMVVEDADRFGLS' A
#
# COMPACT_ATOMS: atom_id res chain seq x y z
N MET A 1 0.10 9.57 9.08
CA MET A 1 -0.38 10.48 8.02
C MET A 1 -1.78 10.93 8.35
N ARG A 2 -2.19 12.15 7.95
CA ARG A 2 -3.61 12.52 8.03
C ARG A 2 -4.38 11.77 6.94
N PRO A 3 -5.68 11.52 7.09
CA PRO A 3 -6.46 10.74 6.11
C PRO A 3 -6.30 11.23 4.66
N ARG A 4 -6.35 12.55 4.45
CA ARG A 4 -6.16 13.17 3.13
C ARG A 4 -4.80 12.88 2.51
N ASP A 5 -3.75 12.86 3.31
CA ASP A 5 -2.40 12.58 2.83
C ASP A 5 -2.30 11.10 2.39
N LYS A 6 -3.01 10.19 3.08
CA LYS A 6 -3.09 8.76 2.71
C LYS A 6 -3.84 8.59 1.39
N GLU A 7 -5.00 9.23 1.25
CA GLU A 7 -5.81 9.18 0.02
C GLU A 7 -5.02 9.68 -1.19
N ALA A 8 -4.30 10.80 -1.07
CA ALA A 8 -3.48 11.33 -2.15
C ALA A 8 -2.34 10.39 -2.54
N ALA A 9 -1.65 9.78 -1.57
CA ALA A 9 -0.59 8.81 -1.84
C ALA A 9 -1.12 7.54 -2.53
N MET A 10 -2.29 7.05 -2.09
CA MET A 10 -2.94 5.89 -2.72
C MET A 10 -3.40 6.20 -4.14
N ALA A 11 -3.95 7.40 -4.40
CA ALA A 11 -4.37 7.82 -5.73
C ALA A 11 -3.17 7.91 -6.69
N ALA A 12 -2.07 8.54 -6.25
CA ALA A 12 -0.86 8.66 -7.04
C ALA A 12 -0.27 7.29 -7.41
N PHE A 13 -0.25 6.34 -6.46
CA PHE A 13 0.20 4.97 -6.72
C PHE A 13 -0.74 4.23 -7.69
N ARG A 14 -2.05 4.39 -7.54
CA ARG A 14 -3.04 3.77 -8.44
C ARG A 14 -2.95 4.30 -9.86
N GLU A 15 -2.71 5.60 -10.02
CA GLU A 15 -2.54 6.27 -11.32
C GLU A 15 -1.18 5.96 -11.98
N GLY A 16 -0.24 5.35 -11.23
CA GLY A 16 1.11 5.07 -11.71
C GLY A 16 2.01 6.31 -11.76
N SER A 17 1.63 7.41 -11.10
CA SER A 17 2.52 8.57 -10.91
C SER A 17 3.54 8.33 -9.79
N THR A 18 3.25 7.35 -8.92
CA THR A 18 4.19 6.80 -7.93
C THR A 18 4.47 5.35 -8.28
N ASP A 19 5.74 4.99 -8.47
CA ASP A 19 6.15 3.62 -8.82
C ASP A 19 6.18 2.67 -7.61
N VAL A 20 6.48 3.21 -6.41
CA VAL A 20 6.65 2.44 -5.18
C VAL A 20 5.90 3.09 -4.03
N LEU A 21 5.04 2.31 -3.38
CA LEU A 21 4.32 2.71 -2.17
C LEU A 21 4.90 1.99 -0.95
N VAL A 22 5.43 2.75 0.01
CA VAL A 22 5.96 2.23 1.28
C VAL A 22 5.01 2.58 2.41
N ALA A 23 4.62 1.60 3.22
CA ALA A 23 3.73 1.78 4.36
C ALA A 23 4.15 0.85 5.51
N THR A 24 3.81 1.23 6.74
CA THR A 24 4.12 0.44 7.96
C THR A 24 2.94 -0.42 8.42
N THR A 25 1.72 0.08 8.30
CA THR A 25 0.49 -0.61 8.72
C THR A 25 -0.23 -1.21 7.53
N VAL A 26 -0.99 -2.29 7.79
CA VAL A 26 -1.90 -2.97 6.84
C VAL A 26 -2.50 -1.99 5.83
N ILE A 27 -2.19 -2.19 4.55
CA ILE A 27 -2.91 -1.53 3.47
C ILE A 27 -4.35 -2.06 3.54
N GLU A 28 -5.28 -1.13 3.63
CA GLU A 28 -6.69 -1.44 3.85
C GLU A 28 -7.20 -2.41 2.78
N VAL A 29 -7.83 -3.50 3.22
CA VAL A 29 -8.44 -4.48 2.32
C VAL A 29 -9.47 -3.75 1.44
N GLY A 30 -9.32 -3.86 0.12
CA GLY A 30 -10.26 -3.26 -0.84
C GLY A 30 -9.67 -2.29 -1.86
N ILE A 31 -8.35 -2.06 -1.85
CA ILE A 31 -7.69 -1.25 -2.89
C ILE A 31 -7.10 -2.17 -3.95
N ASP A 32 -7.72 -2.19 -5.12
CA ASP A 32 -7.22 -2.86 -6.31
C ASP A 32 -6.35 -1.90 -7.14
N VAL A 33 -5.09 -2.28 -7.38
CA VAL A 33 -4.14 -1.54 -8.22
C VAL A 33 -3.65 -2.50 -9.31
N PRO A 34 -4.22 -2.44 -10.53
CA PRO A 34 -3.92 -3.41 -11.58
C PRO A 34 -2.43 -3.52 -11.97
N ASN A 35 -1.68 -2.44 -11.77
CA ASN A 35 -0.24 -2.39 -12.09
C ASN A 35 0.65 -2.90 -10.94
N ALA A 36 0.12 -3.11 -9.73
CA ALA A 36 0.89 -3.61 -8.59
C ALA A 36 1.03 -5.14 -8.67
N THR A 37 2.15 -5.59 -9.24
CA THR A 37 2.43 -7.02 -9.51
C THR A 37 3.26 -7.71 -8.43
N VAL A 38 3.86 -6.93 -7.53
CA VAL A 38 4.75 -7.42 -6.46
C VAL A 38 4.42 -6.69 -5.16
N MET A 39 4.40 -7.43 -4.05
CA MET A 39 4.34 -6.91 -2.69
C MET A 39 5.49 -7.49 -1.88
N VAL A 40 6.19 -6.62 -1.14
CA VAL A 40 7.25 -7.02 -0.21
C VAL A 40 6.81 -6.62 1.20
N VAL A 41 6.92 -7.57 2.14
CA VAL A 41 6.63 -7.35 3.55
C VAL A 41 7.92 -7.51 4.33
N GLU A 42 8.36 -6.44 4.97
CA GLU A 42 9.48 -6.45 5.91
C GLU A 42 9.00 -6.94 7.29
N ASP A 43 9.84 -7.69 8.01
CA ASP A 43 9.51 -8.32 9.30
C ASP A 43 8.20 -9.14 9.28
N ALA A 44 8.03 -9.95 8.23
CA ALA A 44 6.82 -10.75 8.01
C ALA A 44 6.50 -11.74 9.14
N ASP A 45 7.48 -12.12 9.95
CA ASP A 45 7.35 -12.98 11.14
C ASP A 45 6.51 -12.34 12.26
N ARG A 46 6.37 -11.01 12.25
CA ARG A 46 5.52 -10.26 13.19
C ARG A 46 4.05 -10.25 12.79
N PHE A 47 3.70 -10.74 11.60
CA PHE A 47 2.33 -10.77 11.09
C PHE A 47 1.68 -12.14 11.37
N GLY A 48 0.40 -12.11 11.76
CA GLY A 48 -0.39 -13.32 11.92
C GLY A 48 -0.92 -13.84 10.58
N LEU A 49 -0.97 -15.16 10.40
CA LEU A 49 -1.71 -15.77 9.31
C LEU A 49 -3.21 -15.73 9.65
N SER A 50 -4.00 -15.06 8.82
CA SER A 50 -5.46 -14.90 8.98
C SER A 50 -6.23 -15.74 7.98
#